data_AF-A0AA93B7P7-F1
#
_entry.id   AF-A0AA93B7P7-F1
#
_cell.length_a   1.000
_cell.length_b   1.000
_cell.length_c   1.000
_cell.angle_alpha   90.00
_cell.angle_beta   90.00
_cell.angle_gamma   90.00
#
_symmetry.space_group_name_H-M   'P 1'
#
loop_
_entity.id
_entity.type
_entity.pdbx_description
1 polymer ?
#
loop_
_entity_poly.entity_id
_entity_poly.type
_entity_poly.pdbx_seq_one_letter_code
_entity_poly.pdbx_strand_id
1 'polypeptide(L)'
;WEEADLKYRALKMVLPSDDPNVRYIEKHFSVCRDEKVIDDVRNRVAAYEDSIRHHHEMVEMATYKDSIANKLLQESNRIKRAMKSSK
;
A
#
# COMPACT_ATOMS: atom_id res chain seq x y z
N TRP A 1 -7.27 -3.74 -21.74
CA TRP A 1 -8.36 -4.50 -21.09
C TRP A 1 -9.72 -3.89 -21.42
N GLU A 2 -9.92 -2.60 -21.20
CA GLU A 2 -11.19 -1.89 -21.46
C GLU A 2 -11.68 -2.01 -22.92
N GLU A 3 -10.79 -1.83 -23.91
CA GLU A 3 -11.18 -1.95 -25.32
C GLU A 3 -11.54 -3.38 -25.75
N ALA A 4 -10.93 -4.39 -25.13
CA ALA A 4 -11.25 -5.79 -25.41
C ALA A 4 -12.62 -6.17 -24.82
N ASP A 5 -12.92 -5.71 -23.60
CA ASP A 5 -14.24 -5.88 -22.98
C ASP A 5 -15.34 -5.17 -23.80
N LEU A 6 -15.08 -3.94 -24.25
CA LEU A 6 -16.02 -3.17 -25.07
C LEU A 6 -16.32 -3.88 -26.40
N LYS A 7 -15.27 -4.37 -27.08
CA LYS A 7 -15.40 -5.15 -28.33
C LYS A 7 -16.15 -6.45 -28.11
N TYR A 8 -15.90 -7.13 -27.00
CA TYR A 8 -16.61 -8.35 -26.63
C TYR A 8 -18.10 -8.10 -26.36
N ARG A 9 -18.45 -7.06 -25.59
CA ARG A 9 -19.85 -6.68 -25.33
C ARG A 9 -20.59 -6.30 -26.62
N ALA A 10 -19.95 -5.55 -27.50
CA ALA A 10 -20.52 -5.20 -28.81
C ALA A 10 -20.77 -6.46 -29.66
N LEU A 11 -19.81 -7.39 -29.72
CA LEU A 11 -19.96 -8.65 -30.44
C LEU A 11 -21.12 -9.49 -29.90
N LYS A 12 -21.24 -9.59 -28.56
CA LYS A 12 -22.30 -10.34 -27.88
C LYS A 12 -23.71 -9.76 -28.08
N MET A 13 -23.82 -8.45 -28.33
CA MET A 13 -25.11 -7.81 -28.64
C MET A 13 -25.58 -8.07 -30.08
N VAL A 14 -24.64 -8.30 -31.00
CA VAL A 14 -24.92 -8.43 -32.44
C VAL A 14 -25.03 -9.89 -32.87
N LEU A 15 -24.31 -10.81 -32.21
CA LEU A 15 -24.28 -12.22 -32.56
C LEU A 15 -25.20 -13.08 -31.68
N PRO A 16 -25.74 -14.19 -32.22
CA PRO A 16 -26.49 -15.17 -31.42
C PRO A 16 -25.63 -15.76 -30.30
N SER A 17 -26.25 -16.13 -29.18
CA SER A 17 -25.54 -16.71 -28.03
C SER A 17 -24.83 -18.04 -28.34
N ASP A 18 -25.29 -18.77 -29.35
CA ASP A 18 -24.70 -20.04 -29.79
C ASP A 18 -23.61 -19.86 -30.86
N ASP A 19 -23.24 -18.62 -31.18
CA ASP A 19 -22.18 -18.34 -32.15
C ASP A 19 -20.85 -19.03 -31.73
N PRO A 20 -20.20 -19.78 -32.63
CA PRO A 20 -18.98 -20.52 -32.31
C PRO A 20 -17.85 -19.64 -31.79
N ASN A 21 -17.74 -18.39 -32.26
CA ASN A 21 -16.68 -17.47 -31.86
C ASN A 21 -16.98 -16.88 -30.48
N VAL A 22 -18.24 -16.55 -30.19
CA VAL A 22 -18.66 -16.12 -28.84
C VAL A 22 -18.38 -17.22 -27.82
N ARG A 23 -18.78 -18.47 -28.12
CA ARG A 23 -18.49 -19.63 -27.27
C ARG A 23 -17.00 -19.90 -27.12
N TYR A 24 -16.22 -19.71 -28.19
CA TYR A 24 -14.76 -19.86 -28.13
C TYR A 24 -14.13 -18.83 -27.19
N ILE A 25 -14.56 -17.56 -27.26
CA ILE A 25 -14.06 -16.50 -26.39
C ILE A 25 -14.44 -16.79 -24.94
N GLU A 26 -15.71 -17.08 -24.64
CA GLU A 26 -16.18 -17.38 -23.27
C GLU A 26 -15.50 -18.62 -22.66
N LYS A 27 -15.18 -19.62 -23.48
CA LYS A 27 -14.51 -20.85 -23.01
C LYS A 27 -13.04 -20.64 -22.66
N HIS A 28 -12.31 -19.82 -23.42
CA HIS A 28 -10.85 -19.70 -23.31
C HIS A 28 -10.38 -18.44 -22.61
N PHE A 29 -11.22 -17.41 -22.59
CA PHE A 29 -10.93 -16.15 -21.93
C PHE A 29 -11.96 -15.98 -20.81
N SER A 30 -11.49 -16.01 -19.56
CA SER A 30 -12.26 -15.47 -18.45
C SER A 30 -12.34 -13.97 -18.64
N VAL A 31 -13.31 -13.50 -19.42
CA VAL A 31 -13.65 -12.07 -19.54
C VAL A 31 -14.39 -11.59 -18.27
N CYS A 32 -14.75 -12.51 -17.37
CA CYS A 32 -15.33 -12.16 -16.08
C CYS A 32 -14.28 -11.51 -15.17
N ARG A 33 -14.56 -10.26 -14.82
CA ARG A 33 -13.87 -9.54 -13.76
C ARG A 33 -14.06 -10.27 -12.43
N ASP A 34 -12.98 -10.83 -11.89
CA ASP A 34 -13.00 -11.40 -10.55
C ASP A 34 -12.91 -10.27 -9.51
N GLU A 35 -14.07 -9.77 -9.10
CA GLU A 35 -14.17 -8.71 -8.10
C GLU A 35 -13.52 -9.09 -6.77
N LYS A 36 -13.49 -10.38 -6.40
CA LYS A 36 -12.86 -10.84 -5.17
C LYS A 36 -11.34 -10.72 -5.25
N VAL A 37 -10.74 -11.09 -6.38
CA VAL A 37 -9.29 -10.92 -6.60
C VAL A 37 -8.93 -9.44 -6.65
N ILE A 38 -9.76 -8.61 -7.27
CA ILE A 38 -9.53 -7.16 -7.31
C ILE A 38 -9.61 -6.55 -5.92
N ASP A 39 -10.60 -6.94 -5.11
CA ASP A 39 -10.75 -6.47 -3.74
C ASP A 39 -9.59 -6.94 -2.85
N ASP A 40 -9.17 -8.21 -2.95
CA ASP A 40 -8.01 -8.73 -2.23
C ASP A 40 -6.74 -7.92 -2.53
N VAL A 41 -6.48 -7.67 -3.82
CA VAL A 41 -5.32 -6.88 -4.24
C VAL A 41 -5.42 -5.44 -3.71
N ARG A 42 -6.59 -4.81 -3.80
CA ARG A 42 -6.80 -3.44 -3.27
C ARG A 42 -6.56 -3.37 -1.76
N ASN A 43 -7.12 -4.30 -1.00
CA ASN A 43 -6.96 -4.35 0.45
C ASN A 43 -5.49 -4.58 0.84
N ARG A 44 -4.78 -5.44 0.12
CA ARG A 44 -3.35 -5.68 0.35
C ARG A 44 -2.50 -4.45 0.05
N VAL A 45 -2.79 -3.74 -1.04
CA VAL A 45 -2.11 -2.48 -1.38
C VAL A 45 -2.34 -1.44 -0.29
N ALA A 46 -3.59 -1.22 0.13
CA ALA A 46 -3.92 -0.27 1.19
C ALA A 46 -3.21 -0.60 2.51
N ALA A 47 -3.22 -1.88 2.92
CA ALA A 47 -2.53 -2.31 4.13
C ALA A 47 -1.01 -2.11 4.05
N TYR A 48 -0.40 -2.34 2.88
CA TYR A 48 1.02 -2.13 2.68
C TYR A 48 1.39 -0.64 2.70
N GLU A 49 0.61 0.21 2.04
CA GLU A 49 0.78 1.66 2.04
C GLU A 49 0.66 2.25 3.45
N ASP A 50 -0.34 1.82 4.22
CA ASP A 50 -0.52 2.23 5.62
C ASP A 50 0.67 1.79 6.49
N SER A 51 1.18 0.57 6.27
CA SER A 51 2.35 0.08 7.00
C SER A 51 3.60 0.92 6.72
N ILE A 52 3.85 1.29 5.46
CA ILE A 52 4.97 2.16 5.09
C ILE A 52 4.84 3.53 5.76
N ARG A 53 3.65 4.14 5.69
CA ARG A 53 3.39 5.44 6.30
C ARG A 53 3.63 5.41 7.81
N HIS A 54 3.09 4.41 8.50
CA HIS A 54 3.30 4.24 9.93
C HIS A 54 4.77 3.98 10.29
N HIS A 55 5.48 3.19 9.49
CA HIS A 55 6.91 2.98 9.71
C HIS A 55 7.68 4.30 9.63
N HIS A 56 7.37 5.15 8.65
CA HIS A 56 7.99 6.46 8.51
C HIS A 56 7.71 7.36 9.72
N GLU A 57 6.45 7.48 10.14
CA GLU A 57 6.04 8.24 11.33
C GLU A 57 6.79 7.75 12.59
N MET A 58 6.94 6.43 12.75
CA MET A 58 7.67 5.84 13.87
C MET A 58 9.15 6.21 13.86
N VAL A 59 9.79 6.17 12.68
CA VAL A 59 11.21 6.56 12.53
C VAL A 59 11.39 8.03 12.88
N GLU A 60 10.54 8.92 12.37
CA GLU A 60 10.61 10.35 12.70
C GLU A 60 10.44 10.58 14.21
N MET A 61 9.44 9.96 14.82
CA MET A 61 9.21 10.05 16.27
C MET A 61 10.37 9.50 17.09
N ALA A 62 11.03 8.43 16.64
CA ALA A 62 12.22 7.88 17.29
C ALA A 62 13.38 8.88 17.24
N THR A 63 13.64 9.48 16.07
CA THR A 63 14.71 10.50 15.93
C THR A 63 14.45 11.72 16.79
N TYR A 64 13.19 12.18 16.88
CA TYR A 64 12.81 13.30 17.73
C TYR A 64 13.05 13.00 19.22
N LYS A 65 12.59 11.84 19.69
CA LYS A 65 12.81 11.41 21.09
C LYS A 65 14.29 11.27 21.41
N ASP A 66 15.08 10.71 20.50
CA ASP A 66 16.53 10.57 20.67
C ASP A 66 17.22 11.95 20.77
N SER A 67 16.79 12.92 19.96
CA SER A 67 17.31 14.29 20.03
C SER A 67 17.07 14.96 21.40
N ILE A 68 15.90 14.72 22.01
CA ILE A 68 15.57 15.22 23.34
C ILE A 68 16.42 14.51 24.40
N ALA A 69 16.52 13.18 24.33
CA ALA A 69 17.32 12.40 25.27
C ALA A 69 18.78 12.84 25.25
N ASN A 70 19.35 13.06 24.07
CA ASN A 70 20.72 13.55 23.90
C ASN A 70 20.93 14.93 24.51
N LYS A 71 20.00 15.87 24.32
CA LYS A 71 20.06 17.20 24.97
C LYS A 71 20.03 17.09 26.49
N LEU A 72 19.09 16.31 27.03
CA LEU A 72 18.98 16.10 28.48
C LEU A 72 20.23 15.45 29.08
N LEU A 73 20.82 14.48 28.36
CA LEU A 73 22.06 13.83 28.77
C LEU A 73 23.24 14.82 28.79
N GLN A 74 23.35 15.68 27.79
CA GLN A 74 24.38 16.72 27.76
C GLN A 74 24.25 17.68 28.93
N GLU A 75 23.04 18.18 29.20
CA GLU A 75 22.79 19.09 30.32
C GLU A 75 23.07 18.43 31.68
N SER A 76 22.65 17.18 31.87
CA SER A 76 22.98 16.41 33.08
C SER A 76 24.50 16.28 33.29
N ASN A 77 25.25 15.99 32.23
CA ASN A 77 26.71 15.92 32.28
C ASN A 77 27.38 17.27 32.56
N ARG A 78 26.77 18.39 32.15
CA ARG A 78 27.26 19.74 32.49
C ARG A 78 27.06 20.01 33.98
N ILE A 79 25.88 19.74 34.52
CA ILE A 79 25.58 19.89 35.96
C ILE A 79 26.53 19.04 36.80
N LYS A 80 26.70 17.77 36.42
CA LYS A 80 27.61 16.84 37.11
C LYS A 80 29.04 17.34 37.15
N ARG A 81 29.53 17.97 36.07
CA ARG A 81 30.87 18.57 36.02
C ARG A 81 30.98 19.80 36.91
N ALA A 82 30.00 20.71 36.86
CA ALA A 82 29.98 21.91 37.69
C ALA A 82 30.00 21.58 39.20
N MET A 83 29.26 20.56 39.62
CA MET A 83 29.27 20.08 41.00
C MET A 83 30.62 19.49 41.43
N LYS A 84 31.32 18.78 40.52
CA LYS A 84 32.64 18.21 40.80
C LYS A 84 33.73 19.27 40.89
N SER A 85 33.64 20.35 40.12
CA SER A 85 34.61 21.45 40.15
C SER A 85 34.38 22.44 41.30
N SER A 86 33.20 22.43 41.92
CA SER A 86 32.85 23.31 43.04
C SER A 86 33.26 22.72 44.41
N LYS A 87 33.94 21.58 44.44
CA LYS A 87 34.35 20.84 45.64
C LYS A 87 35.87 20.74 45.68
#